data_AF-A0A6G1X185-F1
#
_entry.id   AF-A0A6G1X185-F1
#
_cell.length_a   1.000
_cell.length_b   1.000
_cell.length_c   1.000
_cell.angle_alpha   90.00
_cell.angle_beta   90.00
_cell.angle_gamma   90.00
#
_symmetry.space_group_name_H-M   'P 1'
#
loop_
_entity.id
_entity.type
_entity.pdbx_description
1 polymer ?
#
loop_
_entity_poly.entity_id
_entity_poly.type
_entity_poly.pdbx_seq_one_letter_code
_entity_poly.pdbx_strand_id
1 'polypeptide(L)' 'MDNFEWAEGYNKRFSLVHVDYRTLKRASKKSAYWYKQLIANNGFTFF' A
#
# COMPACT_ATOMS: atom_id res chain seq x y z
N MET A 1 -0.49 3.00 -4.84
CA MET A 1 -0.49 4.12 -3.87
C MET A 1 -1.92 4.56 -3.60
N ASP A 2 -2.20 5.18 -2.46
CA ASP A 2 -3.56 5.62 -2.13
C ASP A 2 -4.02 6.60 -3.22
N ASN A 3 -5.23 6.40 -3.73
CA ASN A 3 -5.76 7.11 -4.91
C ASN A 3 -7.23 7.48 -4.69
N PHE A 4 -7.85 8.06 -5.71
CA PHE A 4 -9.28 8.34 -5.73
C PHE A 4 -10.05 7.06 -6.06
N GLU A 5 -10.98 6.68 -5.20
CA GLU A 5 -11.79 5.47 -5.31
C GLU A 5 -13.24 5.84 -5.66
N TRP A 6 -13.46 6.36 -6.87
CA TRP A 6 -14.78 6.57 -7.47
C TRP A 6 -15.80 7.23 -6.50
N ALA A 7 -16.94 6.57 -6.26
CA ALA A 7 -18.01 7.07 -5.40
C ALA A 7 -17.55 7.27 -3.94
N GLU A 8 -16.49 6.59 -3.50
CA GLU A 8 -15.95 6.67 -2.14
C GLU A 8 -14.95 7.83 -1.98
N GLY A 9 -14.58 8.50 -3.07
CA GLY A 9 -13.59 9.55 -3.06
C GLY A 9 -12.26 9.07 -2.47
N TYR A 10 -11.71 9.82 -1.51
CA TYR A 10 -10.43 9.49 -0.87
C TYR A 10 -10.57 8.78 0.49
N ASN A 11 -11.79 8.35 0.84
CA ASN A 11 -12.07 7.75 2.15
C ASN A 11 -11.59 6.29 2.25
N LYS A 12 -11.62 5.55 1.13
CA LYS A 12 -11.12 4.17 1.06
C LYS A 12 -9.67 4.14 0.55
N ARG A 13 -8.85 3.27 1.13
CA ARG A 13 -7.40 3.21 0.87
C ARG A 13 -6.93 1.77 0.72
N PHE A 14 -6.82 1.29 -0.52
CA PHE A 14 -6.49 -0.10 -0.81
C PHE A 14 -5.00 -0.38 -1.07
N SER A 15 -4.17 0.65 -1.07
CA SER A 15 -2.82 0.52 -1.60
C SER A 15 -1.76 0.07 -0.59
N LEU A 16 -0.60 -0.33 -1.09
CA LEU A 16 0.63 -0.57 -0.31
C LEU A 16 1.37 0.72 0.10
N VAL A 17 1.09 1.87 -0.52
CA VAL A 17 1.83 3.12 -0.31
C VAL A 17 0.85 4.22 0.09
N HIS A 18 0.95 4.67 1.33
CA HIS A 18 0.16 5.78 1.83
C HIS A 18 0.51 7.08 1.10
N VAL A 19 -0.51 7.87 0.81
CA VAL A 19 -0.37 9.24 0.31
C VAL A 19 -1.09 10.17 1.27
N ASP A 20 -0.37 11.16 1.76
CA ASP A 20 -0.99 12.32 2.39
C ASP A 20 -1.47 13.26 1.28
N TYR A 21 -2.78 13.35 1.08
CA TYR A 21 -3.35 14.16 -0.01
C TYR A 21 -3.17 15.67 0.17
N ARG A 22 -2.81 16.15 1.38
CA ARG A 22 -2.53 17.57 1.61
C ARG A 22 -1.13 17.95 1.15
N THR A 23 -0.17 17.04 1.27
CA THR A 23 1.26 17.30 1.01
C THR A 23 1.83 16.52 -0.16
N LEU A 24 1.07 15.55 -0.68
CA LEU A 24 1.46 14.55 -1.68
C LEU A 24 2.65 13.67 -1.27
N LYS A 25 3.08 13.73 -0.01
CA LYS A 25 4.13 12.86 0.52
C LYS A 25 3.67 11.42 0.49
N ARG A 26 4.62 10.53 0.16
CA ARG A 26 4.40 9.09 0.04
C ARG A 26 5.15 8.37 1.15
N ALA A 27 4.50 7.38 1.75
CA ALA A 27 5.11 6.52 2.75
C ALA A 27 4.72 5.06 2.48
N SER A 28 5.72 4.17 2.42
CA SER A 28 5.48 2.74 2.31
C SER A 28 4.77 2.22 3.57
N LYS A 29 3.64 1.54 3.41
CA LYS A 29 2.93 0.90 4.53
C LYS A 29 3.63 -0.39 4.93
N LYS A 30 3.32 -0.93 6.12
CA LYS A 30 3.79 -2.25 6.56
C LYS A 30 3.50 -3.35 5.53
N SER A 31 2.35 -3.29 4.86
CA SER A 31 1.99 -4.23 3.79
C SER A 31 2.93 -4.17 2.58
N ALA A 32 3.52 -3.01 2.26
CA ALA A 32 4.53 -2.92 1.19
C ALA A 32 5.78 -3.73 1.54
N TYR A 33 6.25 -3.63 2.78
CA TYR A 33 7.42 -4.38 3.25
C TYR A 33 7.13 -5.88 3.30
N TRP A 34 5.96 -6.27 3.79
CA TRP A 34 5.52 -7.67 3.77
C TRP A 34 5.45 -8.21 2.33
N TYR A 35 4.81 -7.48 1.42
CA TYR A 35 4.67 -7.91 0.02
C TYR A 35 6.01 -7.98 -0.70
N LYS A 36 6.95 -7.08 -0.39
CA LYS A 36 8.34 -7.16 -0.87
C LYS A 36 8.99 -8.48 -0.47
N GLN A 37 8.83 -8.92 0.79
CA GLN A 37 9.40 -10.19 1.25
C GLN A 37 8.73 -11.39 0.58
N LEU A 38 7.40 -11.36 0.45
CA LEU A 38 6.64 -12.40 -0.26
C LEU A 38 7.16 -12.60 -1.69
N ILE A 39 7.36 -11.50 -2.44
CA ILE A 39 7.92 -11.55 -3.79
C ILE A 39 9.35 -12.07 -3.77
N ALA A 40 10.20 -11.57 -2.87
CA ALA A 40 11.60 -11.99 -2.75
C ALA A 40 11.73 -13.50 -2.47
N ASN A 41 10.78 -14.06 -1.72
CA ASN A 41 10.73 -15.48 -1.39
C ASN A 41 10.01 -16.32 -2.46
N ASN A 42 9.51 -15.70 -3.52
CA ASN A 42 8.70 -16.33 -4.57
C ASN A 42 7.49 -17.12 -4.03
N GLY A 43 6.87 -16.62 -2.95
CA GLY A 43 5.76 -17.29 -2.30
C GLY A 43 5.78 -17.10 -0.78
N PHE A 44 4.79 -17.72 -0.13
CA PHE A 44 4.73 -17.72 1.33
C PHE A 44 5.85 -18.57 1.88
N THR A 45 6.61 -18.01 2.82
CA THR A 45 7.49 -18.81 3.66
C THR A 45 6.68 -19.29 4.84
N PHE A 46 6.46 -20.60 4.90
CA PHE A 46 5.97 -21.25 6.11
C PHE A 46 7.20 -21.59 6.96
N PHE A 47 7.16 -21.25 8.24
CA PHE A 47 8.19 -21.64 9.21
C PHE A 47 8.22 -23.16 9.35
#